data_AF-A0A453GKU1-F1
#
_entry.id   AF-A0A453GKU1-F1
#
_cell.length_a   1.000
_cell.length_b   1.000
_cell.length_c   1.000
_cell.angle_alpha   90.00
_cell.angle_beta   90.00
_cell.angle_gamma   90.00
#
_symmetry.space_group_name_H-M   'P 1'
#
loop_
_entity.id
_entity.type
_entity.pdbx_description
1 polymer ?
#
loop_
_entity_poly.entity_id
_entity_poly.type
_entity_poly.pdbx_seq_one_letter_code
_entity_poly.pdbx_strand_id
1 'polypeptide(L)'
;MMKNKNFEGAFVISCEQDCNICLPFIKNGLGVFDSELLLNGIVVQKLEFERYRLFHVKCEASARSGPLTCNIMNTSSRKYEPRAPVVTDVIP
;
A
#
# COMPACT_ATOMS: atom_id res chain seq x y z
N MET A 1 12.43 -10.09 -17.80
CA MET A 1 11.66 -11.10 -17.04
C MET A 1 12.29 -11.25 -15.66
N MET A 2 11.77 -10.55 -14.65
CA MET A 2 12.30 -10.64 -13.28
C MET A 2 11.87 -11.98 -12.70
N LYS A 3 12.86 -12.80 -12.32
CA LYS A 3 12.68 -14.14 -11.75
C LYS A 3 11.80 -14.04 -10.49
N ASN A 4 10.83 -14.95 -10.36
CA ASN A 4 10.01 -15.14 -9.16
C ASN A 4 10.90 -15.29 -7.93
N LYS A 5 11.17 -14.18 -7.24
CA LYS A 5 11.72 -14.19 -5.90
C LYS A 5 10.52 -14.32 -4.98
N ASN A 6 10.47 -15.39 -4.19
CA ASN A 6 9.47 -15.51 -3.14
C ASN A 6 9.73 -14.37 -2.14
N PHE A 7 8.82 -13.40 -2.10
CA PHE A 7 8.87 -12.22 -1.23
C PHE A 7 8.16 -12.48 0.11
N GLU A 8 8.05 -13.74 0.54
CA GLU A 8 7.51 -14.08 1.87
C GLU A 8 8.20 -13.25 2.97
N GLY A 9 7.39 -12.49 3.71
CA GLY A 9 7.86 -11.64 4.80
C GLY A 9 8.48 -10.29 4.37
N ALA A 10 8.59 -10.00 3.07
CA ALA A 10 9.08 -8.70 2.60
C ALA A 10 7.97 -7.64 2.61
N PHE A 11 8.35 -6.41 2.94
CA PHE A 11 7.50 -5.22 2.85
C PHE A 11 8.30 -4.01 2.39
N VAL A 12 7.61 -2.97 1.97
CA VAL A 12 8.19 -1.72 1.49
C VAL A 12 8.03 -0.64 2.55
N ILE A 13 9.10 0.06 2.86
CA ILE A 13 9.05 1.33 3.61
C ILE A 13 9.04 2.47 2.60
N SER A 14 8.12 3.42 2.76
CA SER A 14 7.95 4.54 1.84
C SER A 14 7.31 5.74 2.55
N CYS A 15 6.88 6.73 1.76
CA CYS A 15 6.07 7.87 2.18
C CYS A 15 4.88 8.07 1.22
N GLU A 16 3.99 9.00 1.55
CA GLU A 16 2.77 9.26 0.76
C GLU A 16 3.07 9.77 -0.65
N GLN A 17 4.13 10.57 -0.78
CA GLN A 17 4.56 11.22 -2.02
C GLN A 17 5.03 10.20 -3.07
N ASP A 18 5.51 9.04 -2.62
CA ASP A 18 6.07 7.99 -3.46
C ASP A 18 5.01 6.96 -3.92
N CYS A 19 3.72 7.28 -3.80
CA CYS A 19 2.61 6.40 -4.16
C CYS A 19 2.80 5.76 -5.56
N ASN A 20 3.14 6.56 -6.57
CA ASN A 20 3.35 6.07 -7.94
C ASN A 20 4.49 5.05 -8.06
N ILE A 21 5.56 5.22 -7.28
CA ILE A 21 6.69 4.28 -7.20
C ILE A 21 6.25 2.99 -6.49
N CYS A 22 5.34 3.09 -5.52
CA CYS A 22 4.82 1.98 -4.74
C CYS A 22 3.78 1.12 -5.50
N LEU A 23 3.11 1.65 -6.53
CA LEU A 23 2.03 0.95 -7.25
C LEU A 23 2.41 -0.47 -7.71
N PRO A 24 3.58 -0.73 -8.33
CA PRO A 24 3.93 -2.07 -8.77
C PRO A 24 4.08 -3.05 -7.59
N PHE A 25 4.58 -2.59 -6.45
CA PHE A 25 4.75 -3.43 -5.25
C PHE A 25 3.40 -3.79 -4.63
N ILE A 26 2.49 -2.81 -4.56
CA ILE A 26 1.12 -3.00 -4.08
C ILE A 26 0.38 -4.00 -4.97
N LYS A 27 0.49 -3.86 -6.31
CA LYS A 27 -0.11 -4.81 -7.28
C LYS A 27 0.44 -6.23 -7.15
N ASN A 28 1.67 -6.39 -6.67
CA ASN A 28 2.29 -7.68 -6.39
C ASN A 28 2.03 -8.18 -4.95
N GLY A 29 1.15 -7.51 -4.19
CA GLY A 29 0.74 -7.95 -2.85
C GLY A 29 1.66 -7.54 -1.71
N LEU A 30 2.70 -6.73 -1.96
CA LEU A 30 3.54 -6.21 -0.88
C LEU A 30 2.82 -5.10 -0.11
N GLY A 31 2.92 -5.17 1.22
CA GLY A 31 2.52 -4.08 2.09
C GLY A 31 3.49 -2.90 2.01
N VAL A 32 2.96 -1.69 2.03
CA VAL A 32 3.73 -0.45 2.04
C VAL A 32 3.44 0.28 3.35
N PHE A 33 4.49 0.60 4.10
CA PHE A 33 4.40 1.12 5.45
C PHE A 33 5.24 2.40 5.61
N ASP A 34 4.84 3.23 6.57
CA ASP A 34 5.58 4.40 6.97
C ASP A 34 6.89 3.98 7.68
N SER A 35 7.92 4.83 7.62
CA SER A 35 9.18 4.64 8.33
C SER A 35 8.98 4.49 9.84
N GLU A 36 7.91 5.08 10.40
CA GLU A 36 7.52 4.91 11.80
C GLU A 36 7.31 3.44 12.21
N LEU A 37 6.97 2.53 11.29
CA LEU A 37 6.90 1.09 11.57
C LEU A 37 8.22 0.57 12.16
N LEU A 38 9.35 0.97 11.58
CA LEU A 38 10.68 0.56 12.01
C LEU A 38 11.19 1.43 13.15
N LEU A 39 11.04 2.75 13.05
CA LEU A 39 11.56 3.68 14.06
C LEU A 39 10.93 3.40 15.43
N ASN A 40 9.61 3.35 15.51
CA ASN A 40 8.91 2.97 16.73
C ASN A 40 9.13 1.48 17.04
N GLY A 41 9.05 0.61 16.02
CA GLY A 41 9.15 -0.84 16.22
C GLY A 41 10.47 -1.32 16.81
N ILE A 42 11.59 -0.67 16.48
CA ILE A 42 12.90 -0.94 17.08
C ILE A 42 12.91 -0.53 18.56
N VAL A 43 12.35 0.64 18.88
CA VAL A 43 12.29 1.15 20.26
C VAL A 43 11.43 0.25 21.15
N VAL A 44 10.26 -0.16 20.67
CA VAL A 44 9.31 -0.99 21.45
C VAL A 44 9.50 -2.50 21.25
N GLN A 45 10.47 -2.91 20.40
CA GLN A 45 10.72 -4.30 20.01
C GLN A 45 9.45 -5.02 19.49
N LYS A 46 8.62 -4.33 18.71
CA LYS A 46 7.36 -4.84 18.16
C LYS A 46 6.95 -4.11 16.89
N LEU A 47 6.68 -4.86 15.81
CA LEU A 47 6.17 -4.30 14.56
C LEU A 47 4.63 -4.23 14.57
N GLU A 48 4.09 -3.02 14.48
CA GLU A 48 2.64 -2.76 14.44
C GLU A 48 2.18 -2.48 12.99
N PHE A 49 2.21 -3.49 12.12
CA PHE A 49 1.96 -3.35 10.68
C PHE A 49 0.66 -2.60 10.35
N GLU A 50 -0.46 -2.97 10.97
CA GLU A 50 -1.76 -2.35 10.68
C GLU A 50 -1.82 -0.86 11.05
N ARG A 51 -1.02 -0.43 12.04
CA ARG A 51 -0.98 0.96 12.49
C ARG A 51 -0.24 1.86 11.50
N TYR A 52 0.81 1.35 10.88
CA TYR A 52 1.73 2.12 10.05
C TYR A 52 1.58 1.82 8.55
N ARG A 53 0.52 1.13 8.14
CA ARG A 53 0.24 0.87 6.72
C ARG A 53 -0.12 2.19 6.03
N LEU A 54 0.57 2.52 4.95
CA LEU A 54 0.32 3.74 4.16
C LEU A 54 -0.84 3.56 3.21
N PHE A 55 -0.93 2.41 2.55
CA PHE A 55 -1.86 2.19 1.45
C PHE A 55 -2.73 0.96 1.69
N HIS A 56 -4.05 1.16 1.58
CA HIS A 56 -5.03 0.08 1.58
C HIS A 56 -5.66 -0.04 0.20
N VAL A 57 -5.69 -1.27 -0.32
CA VAL A 57 -6.36 -1.59 -1.57
C VAL A 57 -7.82 -1.91 -1.24
N LYS A 58 -8.75 -1.09 -1.72
CA LYS A 58 -10.16 -1.49 -1.83
C LYS A 58 -10.42 -1.93 -3.26
N CYS A 59 -10.72 -3.21 -3.42
CA CYS A 59 -11.29 -3.72 -4.65
C CYS A 59 -12.82 -3.59 -4.52
N GLU A 60 -13.44 -2.70 -5.28
CA GLU A 60 -14.88 -2.71 -5.44
C GLU A 60 -15.22 -3.64 -6.60
N ALA A 61 -16.03 -4.65 -6.34
CA ALA A 61 -16.56 -5.50 -7.40
C ALA A 61 -17.55 -4.66 -8.21
N SER A 62 -17.15 -4.19 -9.39
CA SER A 62 -18.10 -3.64 -10.35
C SER A 62 -19.11 -4.74 -10.69
N ALA A 63 -20.38 -4.49 -10.40
CA ALA A 63 -21.51 -5.36 -10.74
C ALA A 63 -21.69 -5.58 -12.26
N ARG A 64 -20.85 -4.96 -13.08
CA ARG A 64 -20.74 -5.18 -14.53
C ARG A 64 -19.33 -5.66 -14.81
N SER A 65 -19.24 -6.74 -15.57
CA SER A 65 -18.06 -7.45 -16.10
C SER A 65 -17.02 -6.53 -16.76
N GLY A 66 -16.35 -5.69 -15.98
CA GLY A 66 -15.25 -4.81 -16.36
C GLY A 66 -14.06 -5.01 -15.42
N PRO A 67 -12.88 -4.44 -15.74
CA PRO A 67 -11.68 -4.61 -14.92
C PRO A 67 -11.93 -4.16 -13.49
N LEU A 68 -11.40 -4.91 -12.52
CA LEU A 68 -11.43 -4.54 -11.11
C LEU A 68 -10.72 -3.19 -10.94
N THR A 69 -11.46 -2.16 -10.56
CA THR A 69 -10.86 -0.87 -10.19
C THR A 69 -10.40 -0.97 -8.74
N CYS A 70 -9.07 -1.00 -8.57
CA CYS A 70 -8.45 -1.03 -7.26
C CYS A 70 -8.21 0.42 -6.82
N ASN A 71 -9.02 0.91 -5.89
CA ASN A 71 -8.77 2.22 -5.28
C ASN A 71 -7.73 2.06 -4.17
N ILE A 72 -6.60 2.74 -4.31
CA ILE A 72 -5.58 2.80 -3.27
C ILE A 72 -5.91 4.01 -2.40
N MET A 73 -6.34 3.76 -1.17
CA MET A 73 -6.53 4.83 -0.19
C MET A 73 -5.30 4.95 0.69
N ASN A 74 -4.88 6.19 0.88
CA ASN A 74 -3.87 6.53 1.86
C ASN A 74 -4.46 6.54 3.28
N THR A 75 -3.91 5.72 4.17
CA THR A 75 -4.35 5.58 5.56
C THR A 75 -3.57 6.37 6.59
N SER A 76 -2.51 7.07 6.17
CA SER A 76 -1.80 8.06 6.99
C SER A 76 -2.72 9.20 7.48
N SER A 77 -3.90 9.33 6.84
CA SER A 77 -4.91 10.35 7.10
C SER A 77 -5.60 10.34 8.48
N ARG A 78 -5.16 9.53 9.46
CA ARG A 78 -5.53 9.75 10.87
C ARG A 78 -4.67 10.82 11.57
N LYS A 79 -3.66 11.39 10.90
CA LYS A 79 -2.87 12.53 11.43
C LYS A 79 -3.01 13.83 10.62
N TYR A 80 -3.46 13.79 9.36
CA TYR A 80 -3.79 14.96 8.52
C TYR A 80 -4.90 14.57 7.52
N GLU A 81 -5.81 15.49 7.15
CA GLU A 81 -7.02 15.22 6.36
C GLU A 81 -6.88 14.27 5.15
N PRO A 82 -7.94 13.48 4.82
CA PRO A 82 -7.94 12.59 3.67
C PRO A 82 -7.81 13.38 2.36
N ARG A 83 -6.75 13.12 1.59
CA ARG A 83 -6.69 13.51 0.17
C ARG A 83 -7.46 12.50 -0.68
N ALA A 84 -8.05 12.99 -1.78
CA ALA A 84 -8.88 12.24 -2.71
C ALA A 84 -8.26 10.89 -3.13
N PRO A 85 -9.08 9.85 -3.41
CA PRO A 85 -8.58 8.58 -3.90
C PRO A 85 -7.74 8.77 -5.17
N VAL A 86 -6.56 8.15 -5.21
CA VAL A 86 -5.78 8.04 -6.44
C VAL A 86 -6.43 6.95 -7.28
N VAL A 87 -7.30 7.36 -8.21
CA VAL A 87 -7.91 6.45 -9.19
C VAL A 87 -6.82 6.09 -10.18
N THR A 88 -6.39 4.83 -10.21
CA THR A 88 -5.48 4.32 -11.24
C THR A 88 -6.22 3.30 -12.09
N ASP A 89 -6.39 3.61 -13.37
CA ASP A 89 -6.93 2.67 -14.33
C ASP A 89 -5.99 1.46 -14.46
N VAL A 90 -6.55 0.25 -14.31
CA VAL A 90 -5.86 -0.99 -14.65
C VAL A 90 -6.01 -1.16 -16.16
N ILE A 91 -4.96 -0.78 -16.90
CA ILE A 91 -4.88 -1.00 -18.36
C ILE A 91 -4.87 -2.53 -18.62
N PRO A 92 -5.66 -3.04 -19.58
CA PRO A 92 -5.89 -4.47 -19.82
C PRO A 92 -4.64 -5.28 -20.18
#